data_AF-A0A1F5DIZ6-F1
#
_entry.id   AF-A0A1F5DIZ6-F1
#
_cell.length_a   1.000
_cell.length_b   1.000
_cell.length_c   1.000
_cell.angle_alpha   90.00
_cell.angle_beta   90.00
_cell.angle_gamma   90.00
#
_symmetry.space_group_name_H-M   'P 1'
#
loop_
_entity.id
_entity.type
_entity.pdbx_description
1 polymer ?
#
loop_
_entity_poly.entity_id
_entity_poly.type
_entity_poly.pdbx_seq_one_letter_code
_entity_poly.pdbx_strand_id
1 'polypeptide(L)'
;MEKYQHVRFRWWNQVDLDKAREELGAFKPSVKQLPTGGFDLYKDDKRELTAASDTLVAHLSGFRAVLTQKEAKPFTRRDAELREKIIQLYPQNRPTPFPWEWSPEPKFQVEE
;
A
#
# COMPACT_ATOMS: atom_id res chain seq x y z
N MET A 1 17.71 -2.28 -13.14
CA MET A 1 16.57 -2.81 -12.38
C MET A 1 15.41 -1.86 -12.58
N GLU A 2 14.26 -2.34 -13.03
CA GLU A 2 13.04 -1.52 -13.09
C GLU A 2 12.57 -1.24 -11.66
N LYS A 3 12.02 -0.04 -11.41
CA LYS A 3 11.51 0.32 -10.08
C LYS A 3 10.32 -0.58 -9.75
N TYR A 4 10.36 -1.25 -8.61
CA TYR A 4 9.23 -2.06 -8.16
C TYR A 4 8.03 -1.16 -7.88
N GLN A 5 6.93 -1.39 -8.60
CA GLN A 5 5.65 -0.77 -8.36
C GLN A 5 4.56 -1.83 -8.41
N HIS A 6 3.92 -2.09 -7.26
CA HIS A 6 2.85 -3.07 -7.17
C HIS A 6 1.60 -2.44 -6.55
N VAL A 7 0.46 -2.63 -7.20
CA VAL A 7 -0.82 -2.10 -6.73
C VAL A 7 -1.68 -3.26 -6.25
N ARG A 8 -2.18 -3.12 -5.02
CA ARG A 8 -3.11 -4.05 -4.38
C ARG A 8 -4.43 -3.34 -4.10
N PHE A 9 -5.49 -4.11 -4.05
CA PHE A 9 -6.86 -3.63 -3.92
C PHE A 9 -7.64 -4.45 -2.90
N ARG A 10 -8.72 -3.85 -2.42
CA ARG A 10 -9.72 -4.49 -1.56
C ARG A 10 -11.10 -3.96 -1.96
N TRP A 11 -12.03 -4.87 -2.28
CA TRP A 11 -13.31 -4.47 -2.89
C TRP A 11 -14.47 -4.32 -1.91
N TRP A 12 -14.54 -5.18 -0.90
CA TRP A 12 -15.76 -5.31 -0.10
C TRP A 12 -15.73 -4.50 1.18
N ASN A 13 -14.57 -4.33 1.80
CA ASN A 13 -14.41 -3.65 3.08
C ASN A 13 -13.31 -2.59 2.96
N GLN A 14 -13.56 -1.39 3.48
CA GLN A 14 -12.51 -0.41 3.69
C GLN A 14 -11.50 -0.98 4.70
N VAL A 15 -10.21 -0.79 4.45
CA VAL A 15 -9.18 -1.03 5.46
C VAL A 15 -9.33 0.01 6.55
N ASP A 16 -9.41 -0.47 7.80
CA ASP A 16 -9.33 0.38 8.97
C ASP A 16 -7.89 0.92 9.07
N LEU A 17 -7.70 2.17 8.65
CA LEU A 17 -6.39 2.81 8.58
C LEU A 17 -5.76 3.01 9.96
N ASP A 18 -6.57 3.04 11.02
CA ASP A 18 -6.09 3.19 12.39
C ASP A 18 -5.48 1.86 12.88
N LYS A 19 -6.18 0.74 12.68
CA LYS A 19 -5.60 -0.60 12.88
C LYS A 19 -4.38 -0.84 11.99
N ALA A 20 -4.45 -0.45 10.72
CA ALA A 20 -3.30 -0.61 9.82
C ALA A 20 -2.10 0.22 10.31
N ARG A 21 -2.33 1.38 10.91
CA ARG A 21 -1.27 2.19 11.54
C ARG A 21 -0.67 1.49 12.75
N GLU A 22 -1.46 0.87 13.62
CA GLU A 22 -0.95 0.10 14.75
C GLU A 22 -0.11 -1.10 14.28
N GLU A 23 -0.66 -1.90 13.36
CA GLU A 23 0.00 -3.07 12.76
C GLU A 23 1.31 -2.72 12.03
N LEU A 24 1.35 -1.54 11.42
CA LEU A 24 2.50 -1.01 10.69
C LEU A 24 3.35 -0.08 11.56
N GLY A 25 3.10 0.02 12.87
CA GLY A 25 3.81 0.93 13.77
C GLY A 25 5.34 0.79 13.70
N ALA A 26 5.83 -0.43 13.44
CA ALA A 26 7.24 -0.73 13.22
C ALA A 26 7.86 -0.01 11.99
N PHE A 27 7.05 0.38 11.01
CA PHE A 27 7.45 0.99 9.73
C PHE A 27 7.17 2.49 9.66
N LYS A 28 7.10 3.16 10.83
CA LYS A 28 6.84 4.61 10.98
C LYS A 28 5.69 5.11 10.07
N PRO A 29 4.47 4.60 10.25
CA PRO A 29 3.36 4.91 9.38
C PRO A 29 2.93 6.37 9.59
N SER A 30 2.99 7.15 8.52
CA SER A 30 2.61 8.56 8.49
C SER A 30 1.22 8.68 7.90
N VAL A 31 0.27 9.20 8.69
CA VAL A 31 -1.09 9.48 8.23
C VAL A 31 -1.08 10.85 7.59
N LYS A 32 -1.44 10.91 6.30
CA LYS A 32 -1.66 12.18 5.60
C LYS A 32 -3.15 12.35 5.36
N GLN A 33 -3.72 13.41 5.92
CA GLN A 33 -5.06 13.85 5.59
C GLN A 33 -4.96 14.91 4.50
N LEU A 34 -5.54 14.65 3.33
CA LEU A 34 -5.55 15.62 2.24
C LEU A 34 -6.43 16.82 2.62
N PRO A 35 -5.99 18.08 2.36
CA PRO A 35 -6.75 19.26 2.72
C PRO A 35 -8.06 19.30 1.94
N THR A 36 -9.15 19.55 2.66
CA THR A 36 -10.51 19.58 2.12
C THR A 36 -10.91 21.02 1.82
N GLY A 37 -11.14 21.34 0.54
CA GLY A 37 -11.81 22.58 0.15
C GLY A 37 -13.30 22.32 -0.04
N GLY A 38 -14.12 22.78 0.91
CA GLY A 38 -15.60 22.77 0.79
C GLY A 38 -16.31 21.47 1.21
N PHE A 39 -17.64 21.54 1.35
CA PHE A 39 -18.54 20.47 1.81
C PHE A 39 -18.26 19.13 1.11
N ASP A 40 -17.60 18.20 1.80
CA ASP A 40 -17.13 16.93 1.24
C ASP A 40 -17.85 15.76 1.93
N LEU A 41 -18.72 15.08 1.18
CA LEU A 41 -19.49 13.90 1.61
C LEU A 41 -18.62 12.65 1.87
N TYR A 42 -17.32 12.70 1.57
CA TYR A 42 -16.39 11.57 1.63
C TYR A 42 -15.17 11.84 2.52
N LYS A 43 -15.38 12.43 3.69
CA LYS A 43 -14.31 12.73 4.68
C LYS A 43 -13.46 11.51 5.08
N ASP A 44 -14.04 10.32 5.11
CA ASP A 44 -13.34 9.08 5.47
C ASP A 44 -12.54 8.48 4.30
N ASP A 45 -12.95 8.74 3.05
CA ASP A 45 -12.29 8.19 1.86
C ASP A 45 -10.95 8.87 1.54
N LYS A 46 -10.71 10.07 2.10
CA LYS A 46 -9.52 10.90 1.83
C LYS A 46 -8.39 10.75 2.87
N ARG A 47 -8.43 9.71 3.71
CA ARG A 47 -7.31 9.37 4.61
C ARG A 47 -6.33 8.46 3.87
N GLU A 48 -5.07 8.87 3.78
CA GLU A 48 -3.99 8.03 3.23
C GLU A 48 -2.97 7.72 4.32
N LEU A 49 -2.67 6.44 4.51
CA LEU A 49 -1.64 5.96 5.41
C LEU A 49 -0.41 5.62 4.58
N THR A 50 0.69 6.31 4.79
CA THR A 50 1.96 6.01 4.12
C THR A 50 2.89 5.30 5.10
N ALA A 51 3.18 4.03 4.86
CA ALA A 51 4.21 3.29 5.59
C ALA A 51 5.48 3.25 4.74
N ALA A 52 6.63 3.56 5.34
CA ALA A 52 7.91 3.57 4.64
C ALA A 52 8.92 2.72 5.40
N SER A 53 9.59 1.84 4.66
CA SER A 53 10.70 1.02 5.10
C SER A 53 12.00 1.53 4.49
N ASP A 54 13.07 0.74 4.58
CA ASP A 54 14.41 1.03 4.09
C ASP A 54 14.40 1.36 2.58
N THR A 55 13.82 0.49 1.73
CA THR A 55 13.76 0.72 0.28
C THR A 55 12.34 0.81 -0.29
N LEU A 56 11.35 0.28 0.44
CA LEU A 56 9.96 0.19 0.02
C LEU A 56 9.07 1.25 0.71
N VAL A 57 8.18 1.86 -0.06
CA VAL A 57 7.14 2.78 0.42
C VAL A 57 5.78 2.23 0.02
N ALA A 58 4.91 2.03 1.00
CA ALA A 58 3.53 1.63 0.80
C ALA A 58 2.59 2.81 1.08
N HIS A 59 1.86 3.23 0.06
CA HIS A 59 0.77 4.19 0.17
C HIS A 59 -0.55 3.44 0.26
N LEU A 60 -1.23 3.54 1.38
CA LEU A 60 -2.45 2.81 1.71
C LEU A 60 -3.60 3.80 1.73
N SER A 61 -4.68 3.47 1.03
CA SER A 61 -5.96 4.15 1.05
C SER A 61 -7.05 3.15 1.46
N GLY A 62 -8.28 3.60 1.70
CA GLY A 62 -9.37 2.71 2.13
C GLY A 62 -9.55 1.45 1.27
N PHE A 63 -9.40 1.57 -0.06
CA PHE A 63 -9.65 0.48 -1.02
C PHE A 63 -8.43 0.04 -1.85
N ARG A 64 -7.31 0.77 -1.79
CA ARG A 64 -6.10 0.46 -2.56
C ARG A 64 -4.84 0.62 -1.74
N ALA A 65 -3.83 -0.14 -2.09
CA ALA A 65 -2.47 0.03 -1.62
C ALA A 65 -1.52 0.08 -2.80
N VAL A 66 -0.61 1.05 -2.81
CA VAL A 66 0.42 1.20 -3.82
C VAL A 66 1.76 1.02 -3.14
N LEU A 67 2.44 -0.08 -3.46
CA LEU A 67 3.81 -0.33 -3.04
C LEU A 67 4.75 0.20 -4.13
N THR A 68 5.66 1.09 -3.76
CA THR A 68 6.63 1.71 -4.66
C THR A 68 8.01 1.64 -4.05
N GLN A 69 9.01 1.39 -4.86
CA GLN A 69 10.39 1.43 -4.41
C GLN A 69 10.98 2.82 -4.61
N LYS A 70 11.63 3.36 -3.57
CA LYS A 70 12.36 4.64 -3.68
C LYS A 70 13.55 4.52 -4.62
N GLU A 71 14.33 3.46 -4.43
CA GLU A 71 15.53 3.16 -5.22
C GLU A 71 15.44 1.72 -5.75
N ALA A 72 15.92 1.47 -6.96
CA ALA A 72 15.91 0.14 -7.57
C ALA A 72 17.02 -0.76 -6.96
N LYS A 73 16.89 -1.05 -5.67
CA LYS A 73 17.77 -1.91 -4.87
C LYS A 73 17.06 -3.25 -4.59
N PRO A 74 17.77 -4.30 -4.17
CA PRO A 74 17.09 -5.48 -3.61
C PRO A 74 16.35 -5.11 -2.31
N PHE A 75 15.28 -5.84 -2.01
CA PHE A 75 14.45 -5.66 -0.83
C PHE A 75 15.21 -6.16 0.38
N THR A 76 15.19 -5.37 1.46
CA THR A 76 15.62 -5.88 2.76
C THR A 76 14.58 -6.83 3.34
N ARG A 77 14.94 -7.61 4.37
CA ARG A 77 13.98 -8.46 5.10
C ARG A 77 12.77 -7.65 5.61
N ARG A 78 13.00 -6.41 6.08
CA ARG A 78 11.94 -5.49 6.50
C ARG A 78 11.02 -5.07 5.35
N ASP A 79 11.56 -4.83 4.17
CA ASP A 79 10.76 -4.50 2.99
C ASP A 79 9.88 -5.69 2.58
N ALA A 80 10.39 -6.92 2.67
CA ALA A 80 9.63 -8.13 2.43
C ALA A 80 8.49 -8.32 3.45
N GLU A 81 8.75 -8.08 4.74
CA GLU A 81 7.74 -8.10 5.80
C GLU A 81 6.65 -7.04 5.58
N LEU A 82 7.04 -5.80 5.24
CA LEU A 82 6.09 -4.74 4.92
C LEU A 82 5.20 -5.17 3.74
N ARG A 83 5.80 -5.68 2.67
CA ARG A 83 5.08 -6.17 1.49
C ARG A 83 4.07 -7.26 1.88
N GLU A 84 4.47 -8.24 2.68
CA GLU A 84 3.60 -9.34 3.09
C GLU A 84 2.40 -8.83 3.90
N LYS A 85 2.64 -7.93 4.86
CA LYS A 85 1.55 -7.28 5.62
C LYS A 85 0.57 -6.55 4.71
N ILE A 86 1.07 -5.80 3.71
CA ILE A 86 0.18 -5.09 2.77
C ILE A 86 -0.62 -6.08 1.91
N ILE A 87 -0.02 -7.18 1.46
CA ILE A 87 -0.72 -8.22 0.70
C ILE A 87 -1.84 -8.86 1.52
N GLN A 88 -1.63 -9.08 2.82
CA GLN A 88 -2.65 -9.57 3.73
C GLN A 88 -3.80 -8.57 3.93
N LEU A 89 -3.47 -7.27 4.06
CA LEU A 89 -4.46 -6.20 4.17
C LEU A 89 -5.25 -6.00 2.86
N TYR A 90 -4.59 -6.15 1.70
CA TYR A 90 -5.13 -5.93 0.36
C TYR A 90 -4.89 -7.18 -0.51
N PRO A 91 -5.76 -8.20 -0.39
CA PRO A 91 -5.55 -9.50 -1.03
C PRO A 91 -5.76 -9.48 -2.54
N GLN A 92 -6.43 -8.46 -3.09
CA GLN A 92 -6.74 -8.42 -4.52
C GLN A 92 -5.61 -7.73 -5.30
N ASN A 93 -5.25 -8.29 -6.43
CA ASN A 93 -4.29 -7.73 -7.39
C ASN A 93 -4.97 -6.98 -8.55
N ARG A 94 -6.28 -6.72 -8.43
CA ARG A 94 -7.10 -6.14 -9.50
C ARG A 94 -8.03 -5.05 -8.95
N PRO A 95 -8.22 -3.95 -9.70
CA PRO A 95 -9.05 -2.82 -9.26
C PRO A 95 -10.53 -3.21 -9.18
N THR A 96 -10.98 -4.08 -10.08
CA THR A 96 -12.38 -4.51 -10.16
C THR A 96 -12.49 -6.03 -10.30
N PRO A 97 -13.64 -6.63 -9.94
CA PRO A 97 -13.87 -8.07 -10.13
C PRO A 97 -13.95 -8.51 -11.58
N PHE A 98 -14.00 -7.58 -12.53
CA PHE A 98 -14.05 -7.89 -13.95
C PHE A 98 -12.72 -8.50 -14.45
N PRO A 99 -12.76 -9.52 -15.32
CA PRO A 99 -11.57 -10.30 -15.71
C PRO A 99 -10.55 -9.57 -16.63
N TRP A 100 -10.69 -8.26 -16.85
CA TRP A 100 -10.06 -7.57 -17.99
C TRP A 100 -8.83 -6.74 -17.57
N GLU A 101 -8.68 -6.44 -16.28
CA GLU A 101 -7.53 -5.71 -15.73
C GLU A 101 -6.74 -6.61 -14.76
N TRP A 102 -5.68 -7.24 -15.28
CA TRP A 102 -4.72 -7.99 -14.48
C TRP A 102 -3.46 -7.16 -14.29
N SER A 103 -3.11 -6.80 -13.06
CA SER A 103 -1.83 -6.16 -12.73
C SER A 103 -0.90 -7.22 -12.11
N PRO A 104 -0.05 -7.89 -12.92
CA PRO A 104 0.84 -8.91 -12.39
C PRO A 104 1.89 -8.25 -11.51
N GLU A 105 2.32 -8.96 -10.46
CA GLU A 105 3.36 -8.44 -9.60
C GLU A 105 4.70 -8.38 -10.36
N PRO A 106 5.41 -7.23 -10.35
CA PRO A 106 6.74 -7.13 -10.93
C PRO A 106 7.75 -7.95 -10.13
N LYS A 107 8.74 -8.51 -10.82
CA LYS A 107 9.82 -9.29 -10.19
C LYS A 107 10.60 -8.39 -9.21
N PHE A 108 10.87 -8.90 -8.01
CA PHE A 108 11.72 -8.26 -7.02
C PHE A 108 12.81 -9.25 -6.57
N GLN A 109 13.93 -8.71 -6.08
CA GLN A 109 14.99 -9.47 -5.42
C GLN A 109 14.95 -9.15 -3.94
N VAL A 110 15.21 -10.12 -3.08
CA VAL A 110 15.35 -9.94 -1.63
C VAL A 110 16.81 -10.19 -1.27
N GLU A 111 17.43 -9.32 -0.49
CA GLU A 111 18.75 -9.59 0.11
C GLU A 111 18.56 -10.70 1.15
N GLU A 112 19.24 -11.83 0.94
CA GLU A 112 19.19 -13.02 1.80
C GLU A 112 19.80 -12.77 3.19
#